data_AF-D8PBD0-F1
#
_entry.id   AF-D8PBD0-F1
#
_cell.length_a   1.000
_cell.length_b   1.000
_cell.length_c   1.000
_cell.angle_alpha   90.00
_cell.angle_beta   90.00
_cell.angle_gamma   90.00
#
_symmetry.space_group_name_H-M   'P 1'
#
loop_
_entity.id
_entity.type
_entity.pdbx_description
1 polymer ?
#
loop_
_entity_poly.entity_id
_entity_poly.type
_entity_poly.pdbx_seq_one_letter_code
_entity_poly.pdbx_strand_id
1 'polypeptide(L)'
;MKITPIDIQQMVFQVKFRGYDRDEVNRFLEELALTVENLNRENSALREKLTATEQQVTDLRRTETTLSNTLVSAQTLAEDVKRSAQRESDLIVKEAELKASEIIRQARVSLSEMQRGLADLQKQRLMMVERFRSTLRSFERMLEVEESDAYQSDAASVEGKLAGESSTAR
;
A
#
# COMPACT_ATOMS: atom_id res chain seq x y z
N MET A 1 -41.01 61.70 16.96
CA MET A 1 -41.28 62.86 16.09
C MET A 1 -39.94 63.39 15.61
N LYS A 2 -39.70 63.45 14.30
CA LYS A 2 -38.44 64.00 13.77
C LYS A 2 -38.73 65.38 13.22
N ILE A 3 -38.41 66.39 14.02
CA ILE A 3 -38.31 67.76 13.53
C ILE A 3 -37.11 67.75 12.59
N THR A 4 -37.34 68.13 11.33
CA THR A 4 -36.30 68.23 10.32
C THR A 4 -35.56 69.57 10.45
N PRO A 5 -34.33 69.70 9.92
CA PRO A 5 -33.65 71.00 9.86
C PRO A 5 -34.51 72.11 9.25
N ILE A 6 -35.32 71.76 8.24
CA ILE A 6 -36.29 72.66 7.60
C ILE A 6 -37.40 73.08 8.57
N ASP A 7 -37.94 72.14 9.35
CA ASP A 7 -38.97 72.47 10.35
C ASP A 7 -38.43 73.40 11.44
N ILE A 8 -37.14 73.31 11.78
CA ILE A 8 -36.47 74.20 12.75
C ILE A 8 -36.35 75.62 12.18
N GLN A 9 -35.93 75.75 10.92
CA GLN A 9 -35.81 77.06 10.25
C GLN A 9 -37.16 77.74 10.02
N GLN A 10 -38.21 76.98 9.77
CA GLN A 10 -39.56 77.49 9.53
C GLN A 10 -40.36 77.74 10.82
N MET A 11 -39.77 77.50 11.99
CA MET A 11 -40.48 77.58 13.25
C MET A 11 -40.75 79.03 13.66
N VAL A 12 -42.02 79.39 13.83
CA VAL A 12 -42.45 80.74 14.22
C VAL A 12 -43.02 80.73 15.64
N PHE A 13 -42.50 81.61 16.49
CA PHE A 13 -42.95 81.76 17.87
C PHE A 13 -43.93 82.93 18.04
N GLN A 14 -44.92 82.77 18.92
CA GLN A 14 -45.84 83.85 19.28
C GLN A 14 -45.14 84.93 20.12
N VAL A 15 -45.37 86.20 19.79
CA VAL A 15 -44.80 87.34 20.52
C VAL A 15 -45.68 87.66 21.73
N LYS A 16 -45.07 87.79 22.91
CA LYS A 16 -45.74 88.21 24.17
C LYS A 16 -44.98 89.36 24.81
N PHE A 17 -45.67 90.21 25.57
CA PHE A 17 -45.06 91.33 26.29
C PHE A 17 -44.04 90.79 27.31
N ARG A 18 -42.75 91.12 27.12
CA ARG A 18 -41.53 90.51 27.74
C ARG A 18 -41.18 89.09 27.26
N GLY A 19 -40.78 88.95 25.99
CA GLY A 19 -40.22 87.71 25.42
C GLY A 19 -38.73 87.80 25.12
N TYR A 20 -38.15 86.70 24.63
CA TYR A 20 -36.78 86.66 24.11
C TYR A 20 -36.62 87.54 22.86
N ASP A 21 -35.39 87.99 22.61
CA ASP A 21 -35.05 88.73 21.40
C ASP A 21 -35.25 87.84 20.16
N ARG A 22 -36.01 88.33 19.19
CA ARG A 22 -36.39 87.58 17.99
C ARG A 22 -35.18 87.28 17.10
N ASP A 23 -34.24 88.20 16.99
CA ASP A 23 -33.08 88.07 16.10
C ASP A 23 -32.01 87.15 16.73
N GLU A 24 -31.92 87.11 18.05
CA GLU A 24 -31.11 86.12 18.77
C GLU A 24 -31.68 84.70 18.63
N VAL A 25 -33.00 84.55 18.83
CA VAL A 25 -33.69 83.26 18.66
C VAL A 25 -33.56 82.75 17.23
N ASN A 26 -33.75 83.59 16.21
CA ASN A 26 -33.61 83.19 14.81
C ASN A 26 -32.19 82.69 14.48
N ARG A 27 -31.14 83.39 14.95
CA ARG A 27 -29.74 82.95 14.77
C ARG A 27 -29.49 81.60 15.43
N PHE A 28 -30.02 81.39 16.64
CA PHE A 28 -29.92 80.11 17.33
C PHE A 28 -30.64 78.98 16.57
N LEU A 29 -31.82 79.24 16.00
CA LEU A 29 -32.55 78.25 15.19
C LEU A 29 -31.79 77.88 13.91
N GLU A 30 -31.13 78.84 13.26
CA GLU A 30 -30.27 78.57 12.09
C GLU A 30 -29.09 77.68 12.46
N GLU A 31 -28.38 77.98 13.54
CA GLU A 31 -27.26 77.17 14.03
C GLU A 31 -27.71 75.77 14.47
N LEU A 32 -28.87 75.69 15.14
CA LEU A 32 -29.48 74.43 15.55
C LEU A 32 -29.88 73.59 14.32
N ALA A 33 -30.48 74.21 13.30
CA ALA A 33 -30.84 73.52 12.07
C ALA A 33 -29.61 72.94 11.36
N LEU A 34 -28.53 73.72 11.23
CA LEU A 34 -27.24 73.26 10.68
C LEU A 34 -26.66 72.09 11.48
N THR A 35 -26.69 72.19 12.80
CA THR A 35 -26.20 71.13 13.70
C THR A 35 -27.00 69.84 13.53
N VAL A 36 -28.33 69.93 13.46
CA VAL A 36 -29.22 68.78 13.24
C VAL A 36 -29.03 68.19 11.85
N GLU A 37 -28.78 69.00 10.83
CA GLU A 37 -28.45 68.52 9.49
C GLU A 37 -27.15 67.71 9.48
N ASN A 38 -26.09 68.25 10.09
CA ASN A 38 -24.79 67.57 10.20
C ASN A 38 -24.91 66.25 10.98
N LEU A 39 -25.62 66.26 12.11
CA LEU A 39 -25.88 65.04 12.88
C LEU A 39 -26.65 64.00 12.07
N ASN A 40 -27.63 64.41 11.25
CA ASN A 40 -28.38 63.47 10.40
C ASN A 40 -27.51 62.87 9.29
N ARG A 41 -26.60 63.66 8.70
CA ARG A 41 -25.63 63.16 7.70
C ARG A 41 -24.66 62.18 8.34
N GLU A 42 -24.08 62.52 9.48
CA GLU A 42 -23.17 61.64 10.21
C GLU A 42 -23.87 60.34 10.66
N ASN A 43 -25.10 60.43 11.17
CA ASN A 43 -25.88 59.26 11.57
C ASN A 43 -26.15 58.34 10.37
N SER A 44 -26.48 58.90 9.21
CA SER A 44 -26.68 58.14 7.98
C SER A 44 -25.40 57.43 7.53
N ALA A 45 -24.27 58.15 7.52
CA ALA A 45 -22.97 57.57 7.17
C ALA A 45 -22.52 56.47 8.14
N LEU A 46 -22.73 56.67 9.45
CA LEU A 46 -22.43 55.66 10.47
C LEU A 46 -23.32 54.43 10.33
N ARG A 47 -24.61 54.60 10.02
CA ARG A 47 -25.53 53.47 9.77
C ARG A 47 -25.09 52.66 8.55
N GLU A 48 -24.73 53.32 7.46
CA GLU A 48 -24.26 52.65 6.25
C GLU A 48 -22.97 51.86 6.52
N LYS A 49 -22.02 52.47 7.24
CA LYS A 49 -20.79 51.78 7.66
C LYS A 49 -21.06 50.60 8.58
N LEU A 50 -22.00 50.73 9.51
CA LEU A 50 -22.41 49.65 10.41
C LEU A 50 -22.95 48.47 9.60
N THR A 51 -23.92 48.72 8.71
CA THR A 51 -24.50 47.67 7.86
C THR A 51 -23.45 47.00 6.98
N ALA A 52 -22.53 47.77 6.38
CA ALA A 52 -21.43 47.21 5.59
C ALA A 52 -20.51 46.31 6.43
N THR A 53 -20.18 46.74 7.65
CA THR A 53 -19.32 45.97 8.57
C THR A 53 -20.02 44.71 9.07
N GLU A 54 -21.30 44.78 9.40
CA GLU A 54 -22.12 43.63 9.81
C GLU A 54 -22.21 42.59 8.69
N GLN A 55 -22.35 43.03 7.44
CA GLN A 55 -22.33 42.15 6.27
C GLN A 55 -20.98 41.44 6.15
N GLN A 56 -19.86 42.17 6.24
CA GLN A 56 -18.51 41.59 6.20
C GLN A 56 -18.28 40.57 7.31
N VAL A 57 -18.70 40.87 8.54
CA VAL A 57 -18.58 39.94 9.67
C VAL A 57 -19.38 38.67 9.41
N THR A 58 -20.57 38.79 8.83
CA THR A 58 -21.42 37.65 8.50
C THR A 58 -20.77 36.75 7.44
N ASP A 59 -20.21 37.35 6.39
CA ASP A 59 -19.50 36.62 5.34
C ASP A 59 -18.25 35.93 5.89
N LEU A 60 -17.46 36.63 6.71
CA LEU A 60 -16.28 36.06 7.36
C LEU A 60 -16.65 34.87 8.24
N ARG A 61 -17.69 34.98 9.08
CA ARG A 61 -18.17 33.86 9.91
C ARG A 61 -18.63 32.67 9.08
N ARG A 62 -19.27 32.91 7.93
CA ARG A 62 -19.67 31.85 7.00
C ARG A 62 -18.43 31.15 6.42
N THR A 63 -17.43 31.92 5.97
CA THR A 63 -16.19 31.35 5.43
C THR A 63 -15.41 30.58 6.48
N GLU A 64 -15.33 31.08 7.72
CA GLU A 64 -14.70 30.41 8.86
C GLU A 64 -15.39 29.07 9.16
N THR A 65 -16.72 29.05 9.17
CA THR A 65 -17.51 27.82 9.38
C THR A 65 -17.23 26.81 8.28
N THR A 66 -17.22 27.25 7.01
CA THR A 66 -16.88 26.37 5.88
C THR A 66 -15.46 25.84 6.00
N LEU A 67 -14.47 26.69 6.29
CA LEU A 67 -13.09 26.30 6.43
C LEU A 67 -12.89 25.30 7.59
N SER A 68 -13.53 25.54 8.73
CA SER A 68 -13.51 24.64 9.89
C SER A 68 -14.08 23.26 9.52
N ASN A 69 -15.23 23.22 8.85
CA ASN A 69 -15.83 21.97 8.38
C ASN A 69 -14.93 21.24 7.37
N THR A 70 -14.28 21.98 6.46
CA THR A 70 -13.33 21.42 5.49
C THR A 70 -12.10 20.85 6.18
N LEU A 71 -11.55 21.53 7.20
CA LEU A 71 -10.41 21.05 7.97
C LEU A 71 -10.74 19.75 8.72
N VAL A 72 -11.90 19.69 9.37
CA VAL A 72 -12.37 18.46 10.06
C VAL A 72 -12.56 17.32 9.08
N SER A 73 -13.14 17.59 7.91
CA SER A 73 -13.32 16.60 6.85
C SER A 73 -11.99 16.11 6.30
N ALA A 74 -11.03 17.01 6.05
CA ALA A 74 -9.69 16.67 5.58
C ALA A 74 -8.93 15.83 6.61
N GLN A 75 -9.05 16.16 7.91
CA GLN A 75 -8.43 15.38 8.97
C GLN A 75 -9.03 13.98 9.09
N THR A 76 -10.35 13.86 8.97
CA THR A 76 -11.04 12.56 8.98
C THR A 76 -10.59 11.70 7.79
N LEU A 77 -10.52 12.30 6.59
CA LEU A 77 -10.03 11.61 5.40
C LEU A 77 -8.58 11.16 5.55
N ALA A 78 -7.71 12.00 6.11
CA ALA A 78 -6.31 11.65 6.35
C ALA A 78 -6.18 10.45 7.31
N GLU A 79 -6.95 10.42 8.39
CA GLU A 79 -6.97 9.28 9.32
C GLU A 79 -7.55 8.01 8.67
N ASP A 80 -8.57 8.14 7.81
CA ASP A 80 -9.13 7.01 7.06
C ASP A 80 -8.14 6.40 6.07
N VAL A 81 -7.40 7.26 5.35
CA VAL A 81 -6.33 6.83 4.43
C VAL A 81 -5.23 6.12 5.21
N LYS A 82 -4.76 6.72 6.32
CA LYS A 82 -3.73 6.12 7.18
C LYS A 82 -4.16 4.75 7.71
N ARG A 83 -5.39 4.63 8.20
CA ARG A 83 -5.95 3.38 8.73
C ARG A 83 -6.08 2.31 7.64
N SER A 84 -6.50 2.70 6.44
CA SER A 84 -6.63 1.78 5.31
C SER A 84 -5.27 1.28 4.84
N ALA A 85 -4.29 2.19 4.70
CA ALA A 85 -2.91 1.85 4.35
C ALA A 85 -2.27 0.90 5.38
N GLN A 86 -2.52 1.11 6.68
CA GLN A 86 -2.01 0.20 7.72
C GLN A 86 -2.60 -1.21 7.58
N ARG A 87 -3.92 -1.33 7.40
CA ARG A 87 -4.57 -2.63 7.21
C ARG A 87 -4.06 -3.34 5.95
N GLU A 88 -3.91 -2.61 4.86
CA GLU A 88 -3.39 -3.16 3.61
C GLU A 88 -1.94 -3.62 3.76
N SER A 89 -1.11 -2.83 4.45
CA SER A 89 0.27 -3.22 4.78
C SER A 89 0.29 -4.51 5.60
N ASP A 90 -0.54 -4.64 6.64
CA ASP A 90 -0.60 -5.84 7.47
C ASP A 90 -1.04 -7.07 6.67
N LEU A 91 -1.98 -6.89 5.71
CA LEU A 91 -2.42 -7.95 4.82
C LEU A 91 -1.31 -8.39 3.86
N ILE A 92 -0.60 -7.44 3.25
CA ILE A 92 0.53 -7.73 2.36
C ILE A 92 1.61 -8.52 3.09
N VAL A 93 1.96 -8.11 4.32
CA VAL A 93 2.95 -8.82 5.14
C VAL A 93 2.49 -10.25 5.42
N LYS A 94 1.24 -10.46 5.86
CA LYS A 94 0.70 -11.80 6.10
C LYS A 94 0.68 -12.66 4.84
N GLU A 95 0.30 -12.10 3.70
CA GLU A 95 0.29 -12.83 2.43
C GLU A 95 1.71 -13.23 2.01
N ALA A 96 2.69 -12.33 2.19
CA ALA A 96 4.10 -12.62 1.93
C ALA A 96 4.63 -13.73 2.85
N GLU A 97 4.29 -13.70 4.14
CA GLU A 97 4.67 -14.75 5.11
C GLU A 97 4.08 -16.11 4.74
N LEU A 98 2.81 -16.15 4.33
CA LEU A 98 2.15 -17.38 3.88
C LEU A 98 2.78 -17.93 2.60
N LYS A 99 3.04 -17.07 1.60
CA LYS A 99 3.72 -17.47 0.36
C LYS A 99 5.13 -17.97 0.64
N ALA A 100 5.90 -17.29 1.49
CA ALA A 100 7.24 -17.72 1.87
C ALA A 100 7.21 -19.08 2.58
N SER A 101 6.27 -19.28 3.51
CA SER A 101 6.08 -20.56 4.21
C SER A 101 5.74 -21.69 3.23
N GLU A 102 4.89 -21.42 2.26
CA GLU A 102 4.51 -22.39 1.22
C GLU A 102 5.69 -22.74 0.31
N ILE A 103 6.47 -21.74 -0.13
CA ILE A 103 7.69 -21.97 -0.93
C ILE A 103 8.69 -22.84 -0.16
N ILE A 104 8.92 -22.56 1.12
CA ILE A 104 9.82 -23.36 1.97
C ILE A 104 9.30 -24.80 2.10
N ARG A 105 7.98 -24.97 2.28
CA ARG A 105 7.34 -26.28 2.36
C ARG A 105 7.54 -27.07 1.06
N GLN A 106 7.28 -26.46 -0.09
CA GLN A 106 7.47 -27.08 -1.40
C GLN A 106 8.95 -27.45 -1.65
N ALA A 107 9.88 -26.55 -1.30
CA ALA A 107 11.31 -26.81 -1.41
C ALA A 107 11.76 -28.01 -0.56
N ARG A 108 11.23 -28.13 0.67
CA ARG A 108 11.51 -29.29 1.55
C ARG A 108 10.98 -30.60 0.99
N VAL A 109 9.78 -30.59 0.41
CA VAL A 109 9.19 -31.77 -0.24
C VAL A 109 10.06 -32.19 -1.42
N SER A 110 10.40 -31.25 -2.31
CA SER A 110 11.24 -31.52 -3.48
C SER A 110 12.64 -32.03 -3.09
N LEU A 111 13.24 -31.45 -2.04
CA LEU A 111 14.52 -31.93 -1.50
C LEU A 111 14.42 -33.38 -1.01
N SER A 112 13.35 -33.73 -0.29
CA SER A 112 13.14 -35.11 0.17
C SER A 112 12.96 -36.09 -0.99
N GLU A 113 12.21 -35.70 -2.02
CA GLU A 113 12.04 -36.51 -3.24
C GLU A 113 13.35 -36.70 -3.98
N MET A 114 14.14 -35.64 -4.14
CA MET A 114 15.45 -35.71 -4.78
C MET A 114 16.43 -36.59 -3.99
N GLN A 115 16.42 -36.50 -2.66
CA GLN A 115 17.24 -37.36 -1.79
C GLN A 115 16.86 -38.84 -1.93
N ARG A 116 15.56 -39.15 -1.99
CA ARG A 116 15.08 -40.53 -2.23
C ARG A 116 15.52 -41.03 -3.60
N GLY A 117 15.32 -40.23 -4.64
CA GLY A 117 15.74 -40.57 -6.00
C GLY A 117 17.26 -40.81 -6.10
N LEU A 118 18.06 -40.01 -5.40
CA LEU A 118 19.51 -40.18 -5.35
C LEU A 118 19.91 -41.48 -4.65
N ALA A 119 19.27 -41.83 -3.53
CA ALA A 119 19.51 -43.10 -2.84
C ALA A 119 19.12 -44.31 -3.71
N ASP A 120 17.99 -44.23 -4.42
CA ASP A 120 17.54 -45.27 -5.33
C ASP A 120 18.50 -45.46 -6.50
N LEU A 121 18.98 -44.37 -7.12
CA LEU A 121 19.99 -44.41 -8.18
C LEU A 121 21.31 -45.01 -7.70
N GLN A 122 21.76 -44.67 -6.48
CA GLN A 122 22.96 -45.26 -5.88
C GLN A 122 22.81 -46.77 -5.68
N LYS A 123 21.63 -47.22 -5.23
CA LYS A 123 21.31 -48.64 -5.08
C LYS A 123 21.27 -49.35 -6.42
N GLN A 124 20.64 -48.75 -7.44
CA GLN A 124 20.61 -49.28 -8.80
C GLN A 124 22.02 -49.42 -9.38
N ARG A 125 22.88 -48.42 -9.19
CA ARG A 125 24.29 -48.48 -9.59
C ARG A 125 25.01 -49.66 -8.95
N LEU A 126 24.86 -49.84 -7.63
CA LEU A 126 25.50 -50.95 -6.91
C LEU A 126 25.00 -52.31 -7.43
N MET A 127 23.69 -52.47 -7.61
CA MET A 127 23.11 -53.70 -8.16
C MET A 127 23.60 -53.98 -9.58
N MET A 128 23.76 -52.95 -10.41
CA MET A 128 24.28 -53.10 -11.77
C MET A 128 25.75 -53.56 -11.77
N VAL A 129 26.58 -52.96 -10.92
CA VAL A 129 27.99 -53.37 -10.76
C VAL A 129 28.09 -54.83 -10.30
N GLU A 130 27.28 -55.25 -9.33
CA GLU A 130 27.27 -56.64 -8.88
C GLU A 130 26.75 -57.61 -9.95
N ARG A 131 25.74 -57.22 -10.73
CA ARG A 131 25.28 -57.98 -11.89
C ARG A 131 26.40 -58.17 -12.91
N PHE A 132 27.09 -57.09 -13.29
CA PHE A 132 28.23 -57.17 -14.21
C PHE A 132 29.35 -58.07 -13.68
N ARG A 133 29.72 -57.93 -12.41
CA ARG A 133 30.71 -58.82 -11.77
C ARG A 133 30.28 -60.28 -11.83
N SER A 134 29.00 -60.56 -11.58
CA SER A 134 28.46 -61.92 -11.68
C SER A 134 28.53 -62.47 -13.10
N THR A 135 28.18 -61.66 -14.10
CA THR A 135 28.25 -62.03 -15.52
C THR A 135 29.69 -62.31 -15.95
N LEU A 136 30.64 -61.46 -15.57
CA LEU A 136 32.06 -61.69 -15.87
C LEU A 136 32.57 -62.99 -15.23
N ARG A 137 32.27 -63.24 -13.95
CA ARG A 137 32.60 -64.50 -13.29
C ARG A 137 31.98 -65.72 -13.97
N SER A 138 30.77 -65.59 -14.52
CA SER A 138 30.18 -66.69 -15.28
C SER A 138 30.88 -66.96 -16.61
N PHE A 139 31.34 -65.91 -17.30
CA PHE A 139 32.13 -66.08 -18.52
C PHE A 139 33.52 -66.66 -18.23
N GLU A 140 34.17 -66.22 -17.16
CA GLU A 140 35.45 -66.77 -16.70
C GLU A 140 35.34 -68.27 -16.43
N ARG A 141 34.33 -68.71 -15.66
CA ARG A 141 34.07 -70.13 -15.42
C ARG A 141 33.78 -70.92 -16.70
N MET A 142 33.08 -70.34 -17.66
CA MET A 142 32.79 -71.01 -18.93
C MET A 142 34.09 -71.23 -19.73
N LEU A 143 34.99 -70.24 -19.73
CA LEU A 143 36.30 -70.37 -20.37
C LEU A 143 37.20 -71.40 -19.66
N GLU A 144 37.20 -71.45 -18.32
CA GLU A 144 37.94 -72.47 -17.56
C GLU A 144 37.49 -73.90 -17.90
N VAL A 145 36.18 -74.11 -18.08
CA VAL A 145 35.63 -75.41 -18.49
C VAL A 145 36.07 -75.77 -19.91
N GLU A 146 35.97 -74.83 -20.86
CA GLU A 146 36.42 -75.05 -22.24
C GLU A 146 37.93 -75.35 -22.32
N GLU A 147 38.76 -74.67 -21.52
CA GLU A 147 40.20 -74.91 -21.46
C GLU A 147 40.50 -76.31 -20.88
N SER A 148 39.80 -76.71 -19.81
CA SER A 148 39.90 -78.06 -19.24
C SER A 148 39.49 -79.14 -20.25
N ASP A 149 38.39 -78.94 -20.98
CA ASP A 149 37.91 -79.87 -21.98
C ASP A 149 38.88 -79.96 -23.18
N ALA A 150 39.48 -78.85 -23.59
CA ALA A 150 40.54 -78.82 -24.60
C ALA A 150 41.80 -79.59 -24.16
N TYR A 151 42.27 -79.42 -22.92
CA TYR A 151 43.41 -80.20 -22.41
C TYR A 151 43.10 -81.69 -22.26
N GLN A 152 41.86 -82.05 -21.87
CA GLN A 152 41.43 -83.46 -21.80
C GLN A 152 41.32 -84.09 -23.19
N SER A 153 40.81 -83.34 -24.18
CA SER A 153 40.78 -83.73 -25.59
C SER A 153 42.18 -83.97 -26.16
N ASP A 154 43.12 -83.06 -25.89
CA ASP A 154 44.51 -83.20 -26.34
C ASP A 154 45.22 -84.36 -25.63
N ALA A 155 45.01 -84.55 -24.33
CA ALA A 155 45.56 -85.70 -23.58
C ALA A 155 45.03 -87.05 -24.10
N ALA A 156 43.72 -87.15 -24.36
CA ALA A 156 43.11 -88.34 -24.94
C ALA A 156 43.61 -88.63 -26.37
N SER A 157 43.86 -87.58 -27.15
CA SER A 157 44.41 -87.68 -28.50
C SER A 157 45.88 -88.11 -28.52
N VAL A 158 46.67 -87.72 -27.51
CA VAL A 158 48.08 -88.15 -27.34
C VAL A 158 48.16 -89.59 -26.85
N GLU A 159 47.33 -90.01 -25.89
CA GLU A 159 47.26 -91.41 -25.46
C GLU A 159 46.80 -92.35 -26.58
N GLY A 160 45.84 -91.93 -27.42
CA GLY A 160 45.41 -92.70 -28.58
C GLY A 160 46.52 -92.91 -29.63
N LYS A 161 47.40 -91.91 -29.84
CA LYS A 161 48.56 -92.03 -30.73
C LYS A 161 49.66 -92.93 -30.16
N LEU A 162 49.95 -92.83 -28.86
CA LEU A 162 50.93 -93.69 -28.17
C LEU A 162 50.48 -95.15 -28.15
N ALA A 163 49.17 -95.42 -27.98
CA ALA A 163 48.61 -96.77 -28.07
C ALA A 163 48.66 -97.33 -29.50
N GLY A 164 48.41 -96.49 -30.52
CA GLY A 164 48.47 -96.87 -31.93
C GLY A 164 49.87 -97.26 -32.43
N GLU A 165 50.91 -96.56 -31.98
CA GLU A 165 52.31 -96.87 -32.35
C GLU A 165 52.86 -98.11 -31.64
N SER A 166 52.32 -98.47 -30.46
CA SER A 166 52.71 -99.70 -29.76
C SER A 166 52.10 -100.99 -30.35
N SER A 167 51.09 -100.86 -31.23
CA SER A 167 50.34 -102.00 -31.79
C SER A 167 50.87 -102.48 -33.16
N THR A 168 51.73 -101.72 -33.84
CA THR A 168 52.26 -102.07 -35.18
C THR A 168 53.60 -102.81 -35.16
N ALA A 169 54.12 -103.20 -34.00
CA ALA A 169 55.34 -103.98 -33.86
C ALA A 169 55.08 -105.40 -33.35
N ARG A 170 54.41 -106.23 -34.15
CA ARG A 170 54.55 -107.70 -34.12
C ARG A 170 53.96 -108.38 -35.34
#